data_AF-A0A8J7AJ43-F1
#
_entry.id   AF-A0A8J7AJ43-F1
#
_cell.length_a   1.000
_cell.length_b   1.000
_cell.length_c   1.000
_cell.angle_alpha   90.00
_cell.angle_beta   90.00
_cell.angle_gamma   90.00
#
_symmetry.space_group_name_H-M   'P 1'
#
loop_
_entity.id
_entity.type
_entity.pdbx_description
1 polymer ?
#
loop_
_entity_poly.entity_id
_entity_poly.type
_entity_poly.pdbx_seq_one_letter_code
_entity_poly.pdbx_strand_id
1 'polypeptide(L)'
;MIHPLVIQESLVCRFRYWSESIQEGMYFKHDLYTYFQSFSAANRLAAYAAAYEQIEQGNAVCITVSETRYIVWLSLRTRDANGNIDALLSREVSRNKANQEEVCLDS
;
A
#
# COMPACT_ATOMS: atom_id res chain seq x y z
N MET A 1 -15.65 9.24 -8.98
CA MET A 1 -14.46 9.62 -8.20
C MET A 1 -14.30 8.58 -7.09
N ILE A 2 -13.20 7.84 -7.06
CA ILE A 2 -12.94 6.84 -6.03
C ILE A 2 -12.28 7.57 -4.86
N HIS A 3 -12.82 7.42 -3.65
CA HIS A 3 -12.29 8.06 -2.45
C HIS A 3 -11.58 7.02 -1.58
N PRO A 4 -10.44 7.36 -0.94
CA PRO A 4 -9.78 6.45 -0.03
C PRO A 4 -10.68 6.19 1.18
N LEU A 5 -10.75 4.92 1.58
CA LEU A 5 -11.49 4.53 2.78
C LEU A 5 -10.76 5.07 4.02
N VAL A 6 -11.46 5.80 4.89
CA VAL A 6 -10.89 6.37 6.11
C VAL A 6 -11.37 5.58 7.33
N ILE A 7 -10.44 5.08 8.13
CA ILE A 7 -10.69 4.14 9.23
C ILE A 7 -10.06 4.69 10.51
N GLN A 8 -10.68 4.49 11.67
CA GLN A 8 -10.01 4.75 12.96
C GLN A 8 -8.91 3.71 13.19
N GLU A 9 -7.72 4.17 13.58
CA GLU A 9 -6.54 3.30 13.80
C GLU A 9 -6.78 2.21 14.87
N SER A 10 -7.71 2.44 15.80
CA SER A 10 -8.10 1.46 16.83
C SER A 10 -8.93 0.28 16.30
N LEU A 11 -9.47 0.37 15.08
CA LEU A 11 -10.35 -0.65 14.49
C LEU A 11 -9.61 -1.64 13.58
N VAL A 12 -8.30 -1.48 13.41
CA VAL A 12 -7.50 -2.33 12.52
C VAL A 12 -6.62 -3.28 13.31
N CYS A 13 -6.46 -4.51 12.82
CA CYS A 13 -5.53 -5.46 13.40
C CYS A 13 -4.19 -5.34 12.68
N ARG A 14 -3.16 -4.83 13.36
CA ARG A 14 -1.81 -4.74 12.80
C ARG A 14 -1.07 -6.07 12.93
N PHE A 15 -0.23 -6.35 11.96
CA PHE A 15 0.68 -7.48 11.98
C PHE A 15 2.01 -7.09 11.33
N ARG A 16 3.03 -7.90 11.57
CA ARG A 16 4.28 -7.82 10.83
C ARG A 16 4.41 -9.05 9.94
N TYR A 17 5.00 -8.88 8.78
CA TYR A 17 5.24 -9.98 7.86
C TYR A 17 6.60 -9.80 7.19
N TRP A 18 7.14 -10.90 6.69
CA TRP A 18 8.39 -10.90 5.95
C TRP A 18 8.08 -10.88 4.45
N SER A 19 8.73 -9.97 3.72
CA SER A 19 8.79 -9.98 2.26
C SER A 19 10.26 -9.90 1.85
N GLU A 20 10.77 -8.72 1.52
CA GLU A 20 12.21 -8.45 1.36
C GLU A 20 12.86 -8.05 2.70
N SER A 21 12.07 -7.47 3.59
CA SER A 21 12.43 -7.12 4.96
C SER A 21 11.19 -7.24 5.85
N ILE A 22 11.31 -6.93 7.15
CA ILE A 22 10.18 -6.87 8.06
C ILE A 22 9.30 -5.69 7.65
N GLN A 23 8.09 -5.98 7.19
CA GLN A 23 7.08 -5.01 6.81
C GLN A 23 5.97 -4.94 7.85
N GLU A 24 5.32 -3.78 7.93
CA GLU A 24 4.10 -3.59 8.73
C GLU A 24 2.87 -3.73 7.83
N GLY A 25 1.92 -4.54 8.27
CA GLY A 25 0.66 -4.75 7.59
C GLY A 25 -0.52 -4.53 8.53
N MET A 26 -1.70 -4.41 7.93
CA MET A 26 -2.95 -4.40 8.67
C MET A 26 -4.03 -5.23 8.00
N TYR A 27 -4.90 -5.80 8.82
CA TYR A 27 -6.09 -6.52 8.40
C TYR A 27 -7.33 -5.71 8.76
N PHE A 28 -8.20 -5.49 7.77
CA PHE A 28 -9.47 -4.81 7.95
C PHE A 28 -10.52 -5.39 7.00
N LYS A 29 -11.67 -5.81 7.55
CA LYS A 29 -12.83 -6.34 6.78
C LYS A 29 -12.48 -7.37 5.70
N HIS A 30 -11.59 -8.33 5.99
CA HIS A 30 -11.13 -9.39 5.08
C HIS A 30 -10.09 -8.98 4.02
N ASP A 31 -9.66 -7.72 4.05
CA ASP A 31 -8.57 -7.23 3.22
C ASP A 31 -7.29 -7.07 4.02
N LEU A 32 -6.17 -7.31 3.36
CA LEU A 32 -4.83 -7.14 3.88
C LEU A 32 -4.19 -5.94 3.20
N TYR A 33 -3.54 -5.11 3.99
CA TYR A 33 -2.88 -3.92 3.51
C TYR A 33 -1.44 -3.88 4.01
N THR A 34 -0.56 -3.27 3.22
CA THR A 34 0.81 -2.94 3.60
C THR A 34 0.91 -1.47 3.95
N TYR A 35 1.79 -1.17 4.91
CA TYR A 35 2.20 0.19 5.21
C TYR A 35 2.82 0.84 3.97
N PHE A 36 2.47 2.11 3.71
CA PHE A 36 3.07 2.91 2.65
C PHE A 36 3.72 4.16 3.22
N GLN A 37 2.94 5.03 3.86
CA GLN A 37 3.45 6.29 4.37
C GLN A 37 2.62 6.83 5.54
N SER A 38 3.28 7.44 6.53
CA SER A 38 2.63 8.14 7.64
C SER A 38 2.83 9.65 7.57
N PHE A 39 1.84 10.38 8.07
CA PHE A 39 1.80 11.83 8.14
C PHE A 39 1.36 12.26 9.53
N SER A 40 1.83 13.42 10.01
CA SER A 40 1.34 14.00 11.26
C SER A 40 -0.12 14.44 11.13
N ALA A 41 -0.82 14.60 12.26
CA ALA A 41 -2.19 15.09 12.28
C ALA A 41 -2.37 16.46 11.57
N ALA A 42 -1.34 17.32 11.62
CA ALA A 42 -1.33 18.62 10.94
C ALA A 42 -1.27 18.48 9.41
N ASN A 43 -0.70 17.39 8.90
CA ASN A 43 -0.46 17.14 7.48
C ASN A 43 -1.56 16.29 6.84
N ARG A 44 -2.83 16.49 7.27
CA ARG A 44 -3.98 15.75 6.73
C ARG A 44 -4.05 15.84 5.21
N LEU A 45 -3.91 17.03 4.63
CA LEU A 45 -4.07 17.21 3.19
C LEU A 45 -3.01 16.42 2.39
N ALA A 46 -1.78 16.36 2.90
CA ALA A 46 -0.71 15.58 2.29
C ALA A 46 -1.01 14.08 2.31
N ALA A 47 -1.61 13.55 3.39
CA ALA A 47 -2.02 12.16 3.46
C ALA A 47 -3.09 11.80 2.40
N TYR A 48 -4.06 12.69 2.19
CA TYR A 48 -5.07 12.49 1.15
C TYR A 48 -4.48 12.62 -0.25
N ALA A 49 -3.59 13.59 -0.49
CA ALA A 49 -2.91 13.76 -1.77
C ALA A 49 -2.12 12.48 -2.14
N ALA A 50 -1.32 11.95 -1.21
CA ALA A 50 -0.59 10.70 -1.41
C ALA A 50 -1.53 9.51 -1.66
N ALA A 51 -2.67 9.44 -0.96
CA ALA A 51 -3.66 8.40 -1.19
C ALA A 51 -4.31 8.50 -2.58
N TYR A 52 -4.62 9.71 -3.07
CA TYR A 52 -5.17 9.91 -4.41
C TYR A 52 -4.17 9.58 -5.51
N GLU A 53 -2.90 9.97 -5.35
CA GLU A 53 -1.84 9.58 -6.29
C GLU A 53 -1.77 8.06 -6.47
N GLN A 54 -1.89 7.32 -5.37
CA GLN A 54 -1.90 5.86 -5.40
C GLN A 54 -3.19 5.29 -6.05
N ILE A 55 -4.34 5.92 -5.84
CA ILE A 55 -5.59 5.57 -6.52
C ILE A 55 -5.48 5.80 -8.03
N GLU A 56 -4.86 6.90 -8.45
CA GLU A 56 -4.61 7.21 -9.87
C GLU A 56 -3.68 6.19 -10.54
N GLN A 57 -2.74 5.62 -9.77
CA GLN A 57 -1.89 4.50 -10.19
C GLN A 57 -2.62 3.14 -10.22
N GLY A 58 -3.90 3.10 -9.84
CA GLY A 58 -4.73 1.89 -9.83
C GLY A 58 -4.61 1.06 -8.55
N ASN A 59 -3.95 1.57 -7.51
CA ASN A 59 -3.85 0.86 -6.24
C ASN A 59 -5.13 1.08 -5.42
N ALA A 60 -5.56 0.04 -4.71
CA ALA A 60 -6.61 0.18 -3.70
C ALA A 60 -5.98 0.70 -2.40
N VAL A 61 -6.52 1.81 -1.89
CA VAL A 61 -5.90 2.57 -0.79
C VAL A 61 -6.89 2.78 0.34
N CYS A 62 -6.39 2.76 1.57
CA CYS A 62 -7.11 3.25 2.73
C CYS A 62 -6.20 4.06 3.65
N ILE A 63 -6.82 4.93 4.45
CA ILE A 63 -6.16 5.80 5.41
C ILE A 63 -6.63 5.42 6.80
N THR A 64 -5.72 5.11 7.72
CA THR A 64 -6.05 5.05 9.15
C THR A 64 -5.76 6.39 9.82
N VAL A 65 -6.60 6.76 10.77
CA VAL A 65 -6.50 8.01 11.53
C VAL A 65 -6.42 7.71 13.02
N SER A 66 -5.46 8.33 13.69
CA SER A 66 -5.42 8.48 15.14
C SER A 66 -5.32 9.96 15.51
N GLU A 67 -5.29 10.25 16.81
CA GLU A 67 -5.17 11.62 17.32
C GLU A 67 -3.89 12.32 16.85
N THR A 68 -2.83 11.57 16.55
CA THR A 68 -1.49 12.12 16.28
C THR A 68 -1.06 11.97 14.83
N ARG A 69 -1.67 11.08 14.04
CA ARG A 69 -1.20 10.76 12.69
C ARG A 69 -2.27 10.21 11.76
N TYR A 70 -1.95 10.30 10.47
CA TYR A 70 -2.59 9.60 9.37
C TYR A 70 -1.61 8.59 8.80
N ILE A 71 -2.08 7.40 8.46
CA ILE A 71 -1.26 6.39 7.76
C ILE A 71 -1.99 5.95 6.51
N VAL A 72 -1.31 6.03 5.39
CA VAL A 72 -1.77 5.51 4.11
C VAL A 72 -1.32 4.06 4.00
N TRP A 73 -2.26 3.19 3.62
CA TRP A 73 -2.05 1.77 3.44
C TRP A 73 -2.48 1.36 2.04
N LEU A 74 -1.69 0.48 1.43
CA LEU A 74 -1.98 -0.09 0.12
C LEU A 74 -2.51 -1.50 0.29
N SER A 75 -3.63 -1.80 -0.35
CA SER A 75 -4.15 -3.17 -0.42
C SER A 75 -3.07 -4.07 -0.99
N LEU A 76 -2.81 -5.22 -0.36
CA LEU A 76 -1.96 -6.28 -0.90
C LEU A 76 -2.66 -7.11 -2.00
N ARG A 77 -3.96 -6.86 -2.19
CA ARG A 77 -4.74 -7.38 -3.31
C ARG A 77 -4.71 -6.36 -4.44
N THR A 78 -4.20 -6.73 -5.62
CA THR A 78 -4.43 -6.00 -6.87
C THR A 78 -5.80 -6.37 -7.40
N ARG A 79 -6.55 -5.37 -7.86
CA ARG A 79 -7.70 -5.63 -8.73
C ARG A 79 -7.21 -5.50 -10.16
N ASP A 80 -7.44 -6.50 -11.00
CA ASP A 80 -7.29 -6.32 -12.44
C ASP A 80 -8.31 -5.30 -12.96
N ALA A 81 -8.21 -4.89 -14.22
CA ALA A 81 -9.13 -3.94 -14.84
C ALA A 81 -10.60 -4.43 -14.84
N ASN A 82 -10.83 -5.71 -14.56
CA ASN A 82 -12.13 -6.37 -14.48
C ASN A 82 -12.64 -6.55 -13.04
N GLY A 83 -11.88 -6.09 -12.04
CA GLY A 83 -12.22 -6.25 -10.62
C GLY A 83 -11.86 -7.61 -10.01
N ASN A 84 -11.16 -8.49 -10.73
CA ASN A 84 -10.65 -9.75 -10.20
C ASN A 84 -9.44 -9.50 -9.29
N ILE A 85 -9.35 -10.31 -8.24
CA ILE A 85 -8.32 -10.18 -7.22
C ILE A 85 -7.07 -10.94 -7.67
N ASP A 86 -6.12 -10.26 -8.27
CA ASP A 86 -4.75 -10.77 -8.47
C ASP A 86 -3.88 -10.37 -7.28
N ALA A 87 -3.01 -11.24 -6.79
CA ALA A 87 -2.11 -10.90 -5.69
C ALA A 87 -1.00 -9.95 -6.19
N LEU A 88 -0.68 -8.89 -5.44
CA LEU A 88 0.38 -7.92 -5.77
C LEU A 88 1.79 -8.52 -5.89
N LEU A 89 1.95 -9.80 -5.56
CA LEU A 89 3.22 -10.52 -5.61
C LEU A 89 3.76 -10.66 -7.04
N SER A 90 2.95 -10.47 -8.09
CA SER A 90 3.41 -10.65 -9.47
C SER A 90 4.09 -9.42 -10.09
N ARG A 91 3.70 -8.19 -9.70
CA ARG A 91 4.26 -6.96 -10.31
C ARG A 91 5.66 -6.61 -9.80
N GLU A 92 5.94 -6.84 -8.53
CA GLU A 92 7.28 -6.57 -7.96
C GLU A 92 8.33 -7.57 -8.49
N VAL A 93 7.94 -8.82 -8.74
CA VAL A 93 8.82 -9.84 -9.34
C VAL A 93 9.24 -9.48 -10.77
N SER A 94 8.34 -8.86 -11.56
CA SER A 94 8.68 -8.41 -12.92
C SER A 94 9.57 -7.17 -12.95
N ARG A 95 9.42 -6.24 -11.99
CA ARG A 95 10.28 -5.06 -11.89
C ARG A 95 11.70 -5.44 -11.44
N ASN A 96 11.84 -6.45 -10.58
CA ASN A 96 13.15 -6.93 -10.12
C ASN A 96 13.90 -7.80 -11.15
N LYS A 97 13.22 -8.43 -12.11
CA LYS A 97 13.89 -9.13 -13.22
C LYS A 97 14.56 -8.18 -14.22
N ALA A 98 13.96 -7.00 -14.47
CA ALA A 98 14.53 -6.01 -15.38
C ALA A 98 15.84 -5.40 -14.84
N ASN A 99 15.99 -5.28 -13.52
CA ASN A 99 17.20 -4.75 -12.90
C ASN A 99 18.33 -5.80 -12.74
N GLN A 100 18.07 -7.08 -13.01
CA GLN A 100 19.08 -8.15 -12.93
C GLN A 100 19.80 -8.42 -14.26
N GLU A 101 19.28 -7.94 -15.40
CA GLU A 101 19.93 -8.14 -16.71
C GLU A 101 20.96 -7.05 -17.07
N GLU A 102 20.92 -5.86 -16.45
CA GLU A 102 21.92 -4.80 -16.69
C GLU A 102 23.24 -4.97 -15.92
N VAL A 103 23.34 -5.89 -14.96
CA VAL A 103 24.54 -6.04 -14.11
C VAL A 103 25.52 -7.13 -14.60
N CYS A 104 25.18 -7.87 -15.67
CA CYS A 104 25.97 -9.03 -16.13
C CYS A 104 26.74 -8.81 -17.44
N LEU A 105 26.87 -7.58 -17.94
CA LEU A 105 27.70 -7.26 -19.11
C LEU A 105 28.80 -6.26 -18.72
N ASP A 106 29.76 -6.73 -17.93
CA ASP A 106 31.16 -6.29 -17.99
C ASP A 106 32.01 -7.17 -17.07
N SER A 107 32.61 -8.22 -17.65
CA SER A 107 33.78 -8.92 -17.12
C SER A 107 34.54 -9.58 -18.27
#